data_AF-A0A832FJV6-F1
#
_entry.id   AF-A0A832FJV6-F1
#
_cell.length_a   1.000
_cell.length_b   1.000
_cell.length_c   1.000
_cell.angle_alpha   90.00
_cell.angle_beta   90.00
_cell.angle_gamma   90.00
#
_symmetry.space_group_name_H-M   'P 1'
#
loop_
_entity.id
_entity.type
_entity.pdbx_description
1 polymer ?
#
loop_
_entity_poly.entity_id
_entity_poly.type
_entity_poly.pdbx_seq_one_letter_code
_entity_poly.pdbx_strand_id
1 'polypeptide(L)' 'MNNPIGIFDSGVGGLTVLKEIRRKLPTEKLIYLGDTARVPYGNKSKDTIIRYSIENT' A
#
# COMPACT_ATOMS: atom_id res chain seq x y z
N MET A 1 8.35 8.28 19.75
CA MET A 1 8.72 7.47 18.57
C MET A 1 8.06 8.09 17.35
N ASN A 2 8.78 8.26 16.24
CA ASN A 2 8.27 8.95 15.05
C ASN A 2 8.37 7.98 13.86
N ASN A 3 7.67 6.85 13.96
CA ASN A 3 7.65 5.80 12.95
C ASN A 3 6.27 5.81 12.27
N PRO A 4 6.15 6.33 11.05
CA PRO A 4 4.86 6.35 10.35
C PRO A 4 4.44 4.94 9.94
N ILE A 5 3.13 4.74 9.80
CA ILE A 5 2.57 3.52 9.20
C ILE A 5 2.69 3.67 7.68
N GLY A 6 3.54 2.83 7.08
CA GLY A 6 3.65 2.69 5.63
C GLY A 6 2.54 1.78 5.08
N ILE A 7 1.89 2.21 4.01
CA ILE A 7 0.85 1.48 3.29
C ILE A 7 1.26 1.45 1.83
N PHE A 8 1.32 0.27 1.22
CA PHE A 8 1.55 0.13 -0.22
C PHE A 8 0.35 -0.56 -0.87
N ASP A 9 0.00 -0.13 -2.07
CA ASP A 9 -1.02 -0.78 -2.91
C ASP A 9 -0.64 -0.63 -4.37
N SER A 10 -1.18 -1.52 -5.19
CA SER A 10 -1.01 -1.47 -6.65
C SER A 10 -1.61 -0.18 -7.26
N GLY A 11 -2.58 0.50 -6.65
CA GLY A 11 -3.18 1.68 -7.30
C GLY A 11 -3.96 2.61 -6.39
N VAL A 12 -5.09 3.12 -6.88
CA VAL A 12 -5.96 4.04 -6.12
C VAL A 12 -6.93 3.30 -5.17
N GLY A 13 -7.07 1.98 -5.32
CA GLY A 13 -7.97 1.15 -4.51
C GLY A 13 -7.62 1.18 -3.02
N GLY A 14 -6.33 1.18 -2.69
CA GLY A 14 -5.81 1.22 -1.33
C GLY A 14 -6.13 2.52 -0.57
N LEU A 15 -6.57 3.58 -1.24
CA LEU A 15 -7.04 4.80 -0.56
C LEU A 15 -8.29 4.54 0.29
N THR A 16 -9.09 3.51 -0.04
CA THR A 16 -10.22 3.09 0.79
C THR A 16 -9.76 2.56 2.15
N VAL A 17 -8.68 1.78 2.17
CA VAL A 17 -8.04 1.27 3.39
C VAL A 17 -7.38 2.40 4.16
N LEU A 18 -6.63 3.28 3.47
CA LEU A 18 -6.01 4.47 4.08
C LEU A 18 -7.06 5.33 4.81
N LYS A 19 -8.23 5.54 4.20
CA LYS A 19 -9.33 6.30 4.78
C LYS A 19 -9.83 5.68 6.09
N GLU A 20 -10.01 4.35 6.12
CA GLU A 20 -10.46 3.65 7.33
C GLU A 20 -9.39 3.63 8.43
N ILE A 21 -8.11 3.50 8.07
CA ILE A 21 -7.00 3.61 9.03
C ILE A 21 -6.99 5.00 9.66
N ARG A 22 -7.06 6.05 8.84
CA ARG A 22 -7.10 7.44 9.33
C ARG A 22 -8.31 7.72 10.23
N ARG A 23 -9.45 7.07 9.97
CA ARG A 23 -10.65 7.20 10.81
C ARG A 23 -10.46 6.54 12.18
N LYS A 24 -9.80 5.37 12.25
CA LYS A 24 -9.58 4.62 13.50
C LYS A 24 -8.36 5.11 14.28
N LEU A 25 -7.34 5.64 13.60
CA LEU A 25 -6.06 6.09 14.14
C LEU A 25 -5.78 7.54 13.70
N PRO A 26 -6.55 8.53 14.19
CA PRO A 26 -6.50 9.91 13.69
C PRO A 26 -5.18 10.64 14.00
N THR A 27 -4.41 10.16 14.97
CA THR A 27 -3.14 10.76 15.40
C THR A 27 -1.92 10.12 14.74
N GLU A 28 -2.10 9.02 14.00
CA GLU A 28 -0.99 8.32 13.36
C GLU A 28 -0.53 9.03 12.08
N LYS A 29 0.79 9.02 11.87
CA LYS A 29 1.38 9.48 10.61
C LYS A 29 1.31 8.33 9.61
N LEU A 30 0.62 8.54 8.49
CA LEU A 30 0.45 7.55 7.44
C LEU A 30 1.25 7.95 6.19
N ILE A 31 1.96 7.00 5.59
CA ILE A 31 2.63 7.15 4.29
C ILE A 31 1.99 6.15 3.34
N TYR A 32 1.55 6.61 2.16
CA TYR A 32 0.95 5.75 1.14
C TYR A 32 1.84 5.72 -0.11
N LEU A 33 2.23 4.52 -0.54
CA LEU A 33 2.96 4.25 -1.77
C LEU A 33 2.04 3.54 -2.76
N GLY A 34 1.66 4.25 -3.82
CA GLY A 34 0.91 3.64 -4.93
C GLY A 34 1.88 3.11 -5.99
N ASP A 35 1.94 1.80 -6.19
CA ASP A 35 2.70 1.14 -7.26
C ASP A 35 1.93 1.15 -8.59
N THR A 36 1.62 2.36 -9.07
CA THR A 36 0.82 2.58 -10.28
C THR A 36 1.56 2.14 -11.55
N ALA A 37 2.88 1.98 -11.51
CA ALA A 37 3.70 1.55 -12.64
C ALA A 37 3.52 0.07 -13.00
N ARG A 38 2.96 -0.75 -12.09
CA ARG A 38 2.89 -2.21 -12.24
C ARG A 38 1.45 -2.76 -12.23
N VAL A 39 0.44 -1.89 -12.36
CA VAL A 39 -0.99 -2.25 -12.44
C VAL A 39 -1.33 -2.97 -13.76
N PRO A 40 -2.29 -3.94 -13.77
CA PRO A 40 -2.93 -4.57 -12.62
C PRO A 40 -2.16 -5.80 -12.12
N TYR A 41 -2.17 -6.01 -10.80
CA TYR A 41 -1.60 -7.22 -10.19
C TYR A 41 -2.42 -8.47 -10.47
N GLY A 42 -3.72 -8.32 -10.73
CA GLY A 42 -4.64 -9.44 -10.95
C GLY A 42 -4.25 -10.39 -12.09
N ASN A 43 -3.48 -9.90 -13.07
CA ASN A 43 -3.03 -10.70 -14.22
C ASN A 43 -1.62 -11.28 -14.05
N LYS A 44 -0.99 -11.12 -12.87
CA LYS A 44 0.39 -11.53 -12.63
C LYS A 44 0.46 -12.85 -11.86
N SER A 45 1.56 -13.59 -12.04
CA SER A 45 1.80 -14.80 -11.26
C SER A 45 2.00 -14.49 -9.77
N LYS A 46 1.74 -15.48 -8.91
CA LYS A 46 1.98 -15.37 -7.47
C LYS A 46 3.42 -14.94 -7.17
N ASP A 47 4.40 -15.54 -7.84
CA ASP A 47 5.82 -15.21 -7.65
C ASP A 47 6.13 -13.75 -8.01
N THR A 48 5.50 -13.25 -9.07
CA THR A 48 5.66 -11.86 -9.50
C THR A 48 5.09 -10.89 -8.47
N ILE A 49 3.91 -11.21 -7.91
CA ILE A 49 3.27 -10.39 -6.87
C ILE A 49 4.13 -10.38 -5.61
N ILE A 50 4.62 -11.54 -5.16
CA ILE A 50 5.49 -11.65 -3.97
C ILE A 50 6.76 -10.80 -4.16
N ARG A 51 7.41 -10.91 -5.32
CA ARG A 51 8.60 -10.11 -5.62
C ARG A 51 8.32 -8.62 -5.54
N TYR A 52 7.23 -8.14 -6.14
CA TYR A 52 6.88 -6.72 -6.10
C TYR A 52 6.50 -6.25 -4.69
N SER A 53 5.88 -7.09 -3.87
CA SER A 53 5.61 -6.75 -2.46
C SER A 53 6.90 -6.57 -1.65
N ILE A 54 7.93 -7.37 -1.92
CA ILE A 54 9.23 -7.25 -1.24
C ILE A 54 9.98 -6.00 -1.71
N GLU A 55 10.00 -5.70 -3.01
CA GLU A 55 10.70 -4.53 -3.56
C GLU A 55 10.15 -3.18 -3.07
N ASN A 56 8.89 -3.13 -2.64
CA ASN A 56 8.19 -1.91 -2.21
C ASN A 56 8.21 -1.68 -0.69
N THR A 57 8.95 -2.49 0.08
CA THR A 57 9.11 -2.38 1.54
C THR A 57 10.48 -1.83 1.89
#